data_AF-A0A416ZQB4-F1
#
_entry.id   AF-A0A416ZQB4-F1
#
_cell.length_a   1.000
_cell.length_b   1.000
_cell.length_c   1.000
_cell.angle_alpha   90.00
_cell.angle_beta   90.00
_cell.angle_gamma   90.00
#
_symmetry.space_group_name_H-M   'P 1'
#
loop_
_entity.id
_entity.type
_entity.pdbx_description
1 polymer ?
#
loop_
_entity_poly.entity_id
_entity_poly.type
_entity_poly.pdbx_seq_one_letter_code
_entity_poly.pdbx_strand_id
1 'polypeptide(L)'
;MVPYVSYFTHSQYSLVTTLKDQGYQAIAMHPNKATNWKRSTAYRFLDFDEFISIDQFSDTAKRYRGMISDQANYEKIVETYENKEPGSPFFLFDVTMQNHSGYTNRYFQADINCNGYDSDEADQYFSLLKLSDEAISYLIRYFQQVDEPTMIIMFGDHSPKLPDAFETWIAGDAYQNLSVEDQEKFYGTPFFIWTNYSMKSESNVWISTNYLSSYALSLTGLELTPYNEYLLDLREKMPALNHLGFLASDGTWYRWNDSDAPEEDLEYERQYECLQYNELIDKKDRDDSFFTISGEKDEE
;
A
#
# COMPACT_ATOMS: atom_id res chain seq x y z
N MET A 1 5.44 -13.78 -9.32
CA MET A 1 6.62 -12.97 -9.72
C MET A 1 6.84 -11.90 -8.66
N VAL A 2 8.06 -11.43 -8.42
CA VAL A 2 8.32 -10.37 -7.42
C VAL A 2 8.68 -9.07 -8.17
N PRO A 3 7.83 -8.03 -8.17
CA PRO A 3 8.00 -6.87 -9.05
C PRO A 3 9.37 -6.18 -8.96
N TYR A 4 9.85 -5.89 -7.74
CA TYR A 4 11.17 -5.27 -7.53
C TYR A 4 12.35 -6.10 -8.04
N VAL A 5 12.23 -7.43 -8.01
CA VAL A 5 13.27 -8.32 -8.53
C VAL A 5 13.24 -8.34 -10.05
N SER A 6 12.04 -8.40 -10.62
CA SER A 6 11.81 -8.67 -12.04
C SER A 6 11.87 -7.44 -12.94
N TYR A 7 11.34 -6.29 -12.50
CA TYR A 7 11.10 -5.14 -13.40
C TYR A 7 12.00 -3.93 -13.11
N PHE A 8 12.40 -3.72 -11.86
CA PHE A 8 13.23 -2.58 -11.47
C PHE A 8 14.70 -2.82 -11.81
N THR A 9 15.01 -2.63 -13.09
CA THR A 9 16.34 -2.74 -13.72
C THR A 9 16.87 -1.40 -14.22
N HIS A 10 16.02 -0.37 -14.23
CA HIS A 10 16.26 0.98 -14.72
C HIS A 10 15.28 1.95 -14.02
N SER A 11 15.49 3.26 -14.16
CA SER A 11 14.60 4.27 -13.57
C SER A 11 13.19 4.25 -14.18
N GLN A 12 12.17 4.31 -13.33
CA GLN A 12 10.76 4.23 -13.72
C GLN A 12 9.96 5.42 -13.18
N TYR A 13 8.91 5.81 -13.90
CA TYR A 13 7.94 6.76 -13.39
C TYR A 13 7.21 6.17 -12.20
N SER A 14 6.85 7.03 -11.26
CA SER A 14 6.13 6.62 -10.05
C SER A 14 5.50 7.82 -9.35
N LEU A 15 4.71 7.54 -8.32
CA LEU A 15 4.25 8.55 -7.37
C LEU A 15 5.40 9.45 -6.88
N VAL A 16 6.59 8.89 -6.64
CA VAL A 16 7.75 9.65 -6.15
C VAL A 16 8.22 10.67 -7.19
N THR A 17 8.31 10.29 -8.46
CA THR A 17 8.72 11.24 -9.51
C THR A 17 7.70 12.36 -9.67
N THR A 18 6.40 12.03 -9.63
CA THR A 18 5.30 13.02 -9.68
C THR A 18 5.34 14.00 -8.51
N LEU A 19 5.68 13.53 -7.30
CA LEU A 19 5.81 14.38 -6.12
C LEU A 19 7.09 15.23 -6.16
N LYS A 20 8.20 14.67 -6.66
CA LYS A 20 9.48 15.39 -6.80
C LYS A 20 9.42 16.51 -7.81
N ASP A 21 8.71 16.34 -8.92
CA ASP A 21 8.45 17.39 -9.90
C ASP A 21 7.68 18.58 -9.27
N GLN A 22 7.03 18.36 -8.13
CA GLN A 22 6.30 19.35 -7.34
C GLN A 22 7.03 19.75 -6.04
N GLY A 23 8.33 19.45 -5.96
CA GLY A 23 9.22 19.91 -4.89
C GLY A 23 9.22 19.09 -3.61
N TYR A 24 8.57 17.92 -3.58
CA TYR A 24 8.58 17.05 -2.41
C TYR A 24 9.93 16.35 -2.26
N GLN A 25 10.41 16.29 -1.02
CA GLN A 25 11.37 15.27 -0.62
C GLN A 25 10.64 13.92 -0.45
N ALA A 26 11.24 12.84 -0.93
CA ALA A 26 10.67 11.50 -0.88
C ALA A 26 11.59 10.52 -0.13
N ILE A 27 11.08 9.96 0.96
CA ILE A 27 11.81 8.99 1.80
C ILE A 27 11.07 7.65 1.81
N ALA A 28 11.80 6.56 1.66
CA ALA A 28 11.29 5.23 1.95
C ALA A 28 11.72 4.79 3.36
N MET A 29 10.88 4.04 4.05
CA MET A 29 11.21 3.49 5.37
C MET A 29 10.76 2.03 5.48
N HIS A 30 11.63 1.20 6.05
CA HIS A 30 11.31 -0.19 6.38
C HIS A 30 12.23 -0.69 7.49
N PRO A 31 11.72 -1.05 8.68
CA PRO A 31 12.55 -1.47 9.80
C PRO A 31 13.03 -2.93 9.68
N ASN A 32 13.59 -3.28 8.52
CA ASN A 32 14.26 -4.55 8.23
C ASN A 32 15.45 -4.30 7.29
N LYS A 33 16.17 -5.36 6.94
CA LYS A 33 17.35 -5.31 6.07
C LYS A 33 17.02 -4.69 4.72
N ALA A 34 17.74 -3.64 4.34
CA ALA A 34 17.49 -2.85 3.13
C ALA A 34 17.49 -3.68 1.82
N THR A 35 18.28 -4.76 1.78
CA THR A 35 18.40 -5.62 0.59
C THR A 35 17.24 -6.59 0.41
N ASN A 36 16.38 -6.79 1.43
CA ASN A 36 15.23 -7.67 1.32
C ASN A 36 14.34 -7.22 0.17
N TRP A 37 13.92 -8.18 -0.66
CA TRP A 37 13.13 -7.95 -1.88
C TRP A 37 13.76 -6.97 -2.88
N LYS A 38 15.09 -6.77 -2.84
CA LYS A 38 15.83 -5.86 -3.72
C LYS A 38 15.39 -4.38 -3.56
N ARG A 39 14.83 -4.01 -2.40
CA ARG A 39 14.34 -2.65 -2.11
C ARG A 39 15.38 -1.57 -2.30
N SER A 40 16.61 -1.77 -1.84
CA SER A 40 17.69 -0.79 -2.03
C SER A 40 17.91 -0.40 -3.49
N THR A 41 17.79 -1.35 -4.43
CA THR A 41 17.88 -1.06 -5.87
C THR A 41 16.58 -0.47 -6.40
N ALA A 42 15.43 -1.02 -6.01
CA ALA A 42 14.14 -0.56 -6.49
C ALA A 42 13.84 0.89 -6.06
N TYR A 43 14.06 1.24 -4.79
CA TYR A 43 13.85 2.60 -4.30
C TYR A 43 14.76 3.63 -4.95
N ARG A 44 15.99 3.25 -5.32
CA ARG A 44 16.86 4.10 -6.14
C ARG A 44 16.29 4.33 -7.54
N PHE A 45 15.74 3.30 -8.18
CA PHE A 45 15.11 3.43 -9.50
C PHE A 45 13.73 4.10 -9.47
N LEU A 46 13.09 4.14 -8.31
CA LEU A 46 11.88 4.92 -8.02
C LEU A 46 12.21 6.36 -7.59
N ASP A 47 13.48 6.76 -7.58
CA ASP A 47 13.93 8.12 -7.31
C ASP A 47 13.64 8.62 -5.87
N PHE A 48 13.55 7.70 -4.89
CA PHE A 48 13.57 8.09 -3.48
C PHE A 48 14.91 8.74 -3.11
N ASP A 49 14.87 9.83 -2.34
CA ASP A 49 16.04 10.57 -1.89
C ASP A 49 16.80 9.81 -0.79
N GLU A 50 16.06 9.12 0.08
CA GLU A 50 16.60 8.34 1.19
C GLU A 50 15.82 7.04 1.41
N PHE A 51 16.53 6.01 1.91
CA PHE A 51 15.91 4.79 2.42
C PHE A 51 16.38 4.49 3.85
N ILE A 52 15.48 4.70 4.81
CA ILE A 52 15.66 4.40 6.23
C ILE A 52 15.37 2.91 6.45
N SER A 53 16.41 2.13 6.74
CA SER A 53 16.33 0.70 7.00
C SER A 53 16.54 0.38 8.47
N ILE A 54 16.52 -0.90 8.86
CA ILE A 54 16.78 -1.31 10.25
C ILE A 54 18.07 -0.75 10.86
N ASP A 55 19.10 -0.50 10.03
CA ASP A 55 20.40 0.00 10.49
C ASP A 55 20.33 1.44 11.02
N GLN A 56 19.24 2.17 10.73
CA GLN A 56 18.97 3.54 11.19
C GLN A 56 18.02 3.60 12.41
N PHE A 57 17.59 2.44 12.94
CA PHE A 57 16.79 2.37 14.16
C PHE A 57 17.69 2.21 15.39
N SER A 58 17.30 2.80 16.51
CA SER A 58 18.01 2.63 17.78
C SER A 58 18.06 1.15 18.20
N ASP A 59 19.19 0.71 18.77
CA ASP A 59 19.33 -0.61 19.39
C ASP A 59 18.32 -0.82 20.55
N THR A 60 17.88 0.27 21.17
CA THR A 60 16.87 0.26 22.24
C THR A 60 15.45 0.47 21.74
N ALA A 61 15.23 0.55 20.42
CA ALA A 61 13.89 0.68 19.85
C ALA A 61 13.02 -0.50 20.31
N LYS A 62 11.77 -0.19 20.67
CA LYS A 62 10.83 -1.19 21.17
C LYS A 62 10.58 -2.26 20.10
N ARG A 63 10.56 -3.52 20.54
CA ARG A 63 10.38 -4.69 19.68
C ARG A 63 9.33 -5.63 20.23
N TYR A 64 8.57 -6.24 19.32
CA TYR A 64 7.75 -7.41 19.62
C TYR A 64 8.22 -8.55 18.73
N ARG A 65 8.37 -9.76 19.32
CA ARG A 65 8.82 -10.95 18.57
C ARG A 65 10.16 -10.75 17.82
N GLY A 66 11.03 -9.86 18.34
CA GLY A 66 12.31 -9.50 17.73
C GLY A 66 12.23 -8.46 16.60
N MET A 67 11.04 -8.08 16.16
CA MET A 67 10.80 -7.10 15.10
C MET A 67 10.56 -5.73 15.72
N ILE A 68 11.00 -4.64 15.05
CA ILE A 68 10.68 -3.27 15.47
C ILE A 68 9.16 -3.15 15.59
N SER A 69 8.69 -2.61 16.72
CA SER A 69 7.27 -2.36 16.95
C SER A 69 6.77 -1.21 16.08
N ASP A 70 5.49 -1.21 15.73
CA ASP A 70 4.89 -0.13 14.95
C ASP A 70 4.96 1.21 15.71
N GLN A 71 4.88 1.19 17.04
CA GLN A 71 5.12 2.38 17.87
C GLN A 71 6.51 2.99 17.61
N ALA A 72 7.56 2.18 17.67
CA ALA A 72 8.92 2.66 17.41
C ALA A 72 9.12 3.05 15.92
N ASN A 73 8.39 2.40 15.01
CA ASN A 73 8.38 2.77 13.60
C ASN A 73 7.78 4.17 13.40
N TYR A 74 6.64 4.46 14.02
CA TYR A 74 5.96 5.75 13.92
C TYR A 74 6.66 6.86 14.71
N GLU A 75 7.33 6.54 15.82
CA GLU A 75 8.28 7.46 16.46
C GLU A 75 9.40 7.86 15.49
N LYS A 76 9.90 6.94 14.66
CA LYS A 76 10.88 7.25 13.62
C LYS A 76 10.31 8.12 12.50
N ILE A 77 9.04 7.94 12.11
CA ILE A 77 8.36 8.85 11.17
C ILE A 77 8.34 10.27 11.74
N VAL A 78 7.93 10.42 12.99
CA VAL A 78 7.89 11.71 13.69
C VAL A 78 9.29 12.33 13.76
N GLU A 79 10.31 11.56 14.16
CA GLU A 79 11.71 12.01 14.18
C GLU A 79 12.16 12.49 12.78
N THR A 80 11.79 11.77 11.73
CA THR A 80 12.16 12.10 10.35
C THR A 80 11.46 13.38 9.89
N TYR A 81 10.17 13.52 10.20
CA TYR A 81 9.39 14.73 9.92
C TYR A 81 9.96 15.96 10.64
N GLU A 82 10.29 15.87 11.93
CA GLU A 82 10.83 16.99 12.70
C GLU A 82 12.23 17.43 12.26
N ASN A 83 13.00 16.53 11.62
CA ASN A 83 14.32 16.82 11.09
C ASN A 83 14.32 17.26 9.62
N LYS A 84 13.15 17.31 8.96
CA LYS A 84 13.06 17.79 7.58
C LYS A 84 13.34 19.28 7.50
N GLU A 85 13.70 19.76 6.32
CA GLU A 85 13.87 21.19 6.09
C GLU A 85 12.56 21.96 6.40
N PRO A 86 12.58 22.98 7.28
CA PRO A 86 11.36 23.68 7.65
C PRO A 86 10.64 24.27 6.44
N GLY A 87 9.35 23.95 6.30
CA GLY A 87 8.51 24.42 5.20
C GLY A 87 8.67 23.68 3.87
N SER A 88 9.54 22.67 3.77
CA SER A 88 9.58 21.80 2.58
C SER A 88 8.45 20.75 2.61
N PRO A 89 7.80 20.46 1.47
CA PRO A 89 6.84 19.37 1.40
C PRO A 89 7.55 18.02 1.47
N PHE A 90 6.88 17.04 2.08
CA PHE A 90 7.50 15.79 2.50
C PHE A 90 6.59 14.60 2.23
N PHE A 91 7.18 13.55 1.65
CA PHE A 91 6.55 12.26 1.42
C PHE A 91 7.38 11.15 2.07
N LEU A 92 6.73 10.30 2.86
CA LEU A 92 7.33 9.11 3.43
C LEU A 92 6.50 7.88 3.11
N PHE A 93 7.11 6.90 2.45
CA PHE A 93 6.53 5.59 2.20
C PHE A 93 7.07 4.58 3.23
N ASP A 94 6.24 4.19 4.20
CA ASP A 94 6.60 3.25 5.26
C ASP A 94 6.07 1.84 4.98
N VAL A 95 6.91 0.84 5.22
CA VAL A 95 6.53 -0.57 5.23
C VAL A 95 6.81 -1.13 6.62
N THR A 96 5.77 -1.39 7.41
CA THR A 96 5.90 -1.89 8.79
C THR A 96 6.41 -3.34 8.85
N MET A 97 6.74 -3.83 10.05
CA MET A 97 7.23 -5.20 10.26
C MET A 97 6.60 -5.96 11.43
N GLN A 98 6.00 -5.28 12.42
CA GLN A 98 5.55 -5.90 13.68
C GLN A 98 4.63 -7.10 13.46
N ASN A 99 3.74 -6.99 12.47
CA ASN A 99 2.70 -7.98 12.18
C ASN A 99 3.14 -9.04 11.16
N HIS A 100 4.43 -9.16 10.86
CA HIS A 100 4.90 -10.19 9.95
C HIS A 100 4.59 -11.61 10.49
N SER A 101 4.33 -12.52 9.55
CA SER A 101 3.83 -13.87 9.79
C SER A 101 4.71 -14.72 10.72
N GLY A 102 4.12 -15.81 11.20
CA GLY A 102 4.78 -16.84 12.00
C GLY A 102 4.12 -17.11 13.35
N TYR A 103 3.39 -16.13 13.90
CA TYR A 103 2.50 -16.09 15.10
C TYR A 103 2.60 -17.17 16.20
N THR A 104 3.74 -17.82 16.35
CA THR A 104 3.99 -18.97 17.24
C THR A 104 5.06 -18.63 18.29
N ASN A 105 5.30 -17.33 18.52
CA ASN A 105 6.32 -16.89 19.46
C ASN A 105 5.88 -17.16 20.89
N ARG A 106 6.50 -18.14 21.55
CA ARG A 106 6.19 -18.57 22.92
C ARG A 106 6.48 -17.54 24.00
N TYR A 107 7.26 -16.50 23.69
CA TYR A 107 7.62 -15.43 24.63
C TYR A 107 6.72 -14.20 24.46
N PHE A 108 5.90 -14.16 23.41
CA PHE A 108 4.90 -13.13 23.25
C PHE A 108 3.63 -13.54 24.00
N GLN A 109 3.21 -12.73 24.95
CA GLN A 109 1.99 -12.95 25.70
C GLN A 109 0.82 -12.31 24.95
N ALA A 110 -0.03 -13.15 24.36
CA ALA A 110 -1.29 -12.70 23.78
C ALA A 110 -2.26 -12.26 24.89
N ASP A 111 -3.00 -11.18 24.65
CA ASP A 111 -4.02 -10.63 25.55
C ASP A 111 -5.39 -10.43 24.87
N ILE A 112 -5.48 -10.75 23.58
CA ILE A 112 -6.72 -10.89 22.83
C ILE A 112 -6.90 -12.36 22.47
N ASN A 113 -8.09 -12.89 22.78
CA ASN A 113 -8.48 -14.26 22.45
C ASN A 113 -9.65 -14.27 21.46
N CYS A 114 -9.60 -15.19 20.50
CA CYS A 114 -10.69 -15.42 19.57
C CYS A 114 -11.84 -16.14 20.28
N ASN A 115 -13.01 -15.51 20.33
CA ASN A 115 -14.20 -16.13 20.90
C ASN A 115 -14.73 -17.22 19.94
N GLY A 116 -14.84 -18.45 20.44
CA GLY A 116 -15.46 -19.57 19.71
C GLY A 116 -14.50 -20.42 18.87
N TYR A 117 -13.20 -20.10 18.86
CA TYR A 117 -12.16 -20.93 18.25
C TYR A 117 -10.85 -20.81 19.03
N ASP A 118 -10.26 -21.94 19.39
CA ASP A 118 -8.99 -21.98 20.14
C ASP A 118 -7.81 -22.01 19.14
N SER A 119 -7.07 -20.91 19.04
CA SER A 119 -5.86 -20.80 18.21
C SER A 119 -4.88 -19.78 18.78
N ASP A 120 -3.77 -20.29 19.33
CA ASP A 120 -2.66 -19.46 19.81
C ASP A 120 -2.14 -18.51 18.72
N GLU A 121 -2.10 -18.95 17.46
CA GLU A 121 -1.65 -18.12 16.34
C GLU A 121 -2.62 -16.98 16.01
N ALA A 122 -3.93 -17.24 16.03
CA ALA A 122 -4.94 -16.20 15.82
C ALA A 122 -4.92 -15.19 16.97
N ASP A 123 -4.85 -15.67 18.21
CA ASP A 123 -4.77 -14.85 19.42
C ASP A 123 -3.53 -13.96 19.42
N GLN A 124 -2.38 -14.51 19.03
CA GLN A 124 -1.14 -13.76 18.86
C GLN A 124 -1.26 -12.70 17.76
N TYR A 125 -1.90 -13.02 16.61
CA TYR A 125 -2.14 -12.04 15.56
C TYR A 125 -3.05 -10.89 16.01
N PHE A 126 -4.20 -11.18 16.63
CA PHE A 126 -5.13 -10.15 17.09
C PHE A 126 -4.55 -9.28 18.21
N SER A 127 -3.73 -9.85 19.10
CA SER A 127 -3.03 -9.08 20.13
C SER A 127 -2.00 -8.11 19.52
N LEU A 128 -1.32 -8.51 18.44
CA LEU A 128 -0.41 -7.62 17.72
C LEU A 128 -1.16 -6.54 16.92
N LEU A 129 -2.32 -6.86 16.33
CA LEU A 129 -3.18 -5.87 15.68
C LEU A 129 -3.63 -4.78 16.65
N LYS A 130 -4.00 -5.14 17.88
CA LYS A 130 -4.30 -4.15 18.94
C LYS A 130 -3.13 -3.21 19.20
N LEU A 131 -1.91 -3.74 19.26
CA LEU A 131 -0.70 -2.92 19.45
C LEU A 131 -0.45 -1.98 18.26
N SER A 132 -0.77 -2.41 17.04
CA SER A 132 -0.72 -1.54 15.85
C SER A 132 -1.79 -0.45 15.90
N ASP A 133 -3.02 -0.76 16.33
CA ASP A 133 -4.09 0.24 16.51
C ASP A 133 -3.69 1.34 17.51
N GLU A 134 -3.08 0.95 18.64
CA GLU A 134 -2.53 1.90 19.61
C GLU A 134 -1.44 2.79 19.00
N ALA A 135 -0.54 2.22 18.19
CA ALA A 135 0.51 2.96 17.49
C ALA A 135 -0.05 3.92 16.43
N ILE A 136 -1.08 3.51 15.68
CA ILE A 136 -1.79 4.38 14.73
C ILE A 136 -2.40 5.57 15.46
N SER A 137 -2.99 5.35 16.63
CA SER A 137 -3.52 6.42 17.47
C SER A 137 -2.44 7.42 17.87
N TYR A 138 -1.23 6.96 18.21
CA TYR A 138 -0.08 7.83 18.48
C TYR A 138 0.27 8.70 17.26
N LEU A 139 0.42 8.10 16.08
CA LEU A 139 0.78 8.81 14.85
C LEU A 139 -0.26 9.87 14.48
N ILE A 140 -1.55 9.52 14.51
CA ILE A 140 -2.64 10.46 14.21
C ILE A 140 -2.66 11.60 15.23
N ARG A 141 -2.55 11.31 16.54
CA ARG A 141 -2.56 12.34 17.58
C ARG A 141 -1.40 13.32 17.43
N TYR A 142 -0.24 12.83 16.98
CA TYR A 142 0.89 13.69 16.67
C TYR A 142 0.55 14.69 15.55
N PHE A 143 0.18 14.19 14.38
CA PHE A 143 -0.09 15.02 13.20
C PHE A 143 -1.38 15.85 13.31
N GLN A 144 -2.27 15.53 14.25
CA GLN A 144 -3.40 16.39 14.62
C GLN A 144 -2.96 17.73 15.22
N GLN A 145 -1.77 17.80 15.83
CA GLN A 145 -1.23 19.02 16.45
C GLN A 145 -0.28 19.79 15.53
N VAL A 146 -0.01 19.24 14.34
CA VAL A 146 0.86 19.85 13.32
C VAL A 146 0.03 20.82 12.48
N ASP A 147 0.53 22.06 12.31
CA ASP A 147 -0.13 23.10 11.50
C ASP A 147 -0.01 22.83 9.98
N GLU A 148 1.03 22.10 9.56
CA GLU A 148 1.27 21.74 8.16
C GLU A 148 0.17 20.77 7.65
N PRO A 149 -0.48 21.03 6.50
CA PRO A 149 -1.45 20.12 5.92
C PRO A 149 -0.87 18.72 5.73
N THR A 150 -1.46 17.73 6.40
CA THR A 150 -0.97 16.36 6.47
C THR A 150 -2.05 15.40 6.03
N MET A 151 -1.67 14.44 5.18
CA MET A 151 -2.46 13.27 4.80
C MET A 151 -1.71 12.00 5.22
N ILE A 152 -2.39 11.11 5.92
CA ILE A 152 -1.91 9.77 6.26
C ILE A 152 -2.77 8.75 5.51
N ILE A 153 -2.11 7.92 4.71
CA ILE A 153 -2.73 6.82 3.98
C ILE A 153 -2.23 5.53 4.61
N MET A 154 -3.14 4.74 5.16
CA MET A 154 -2.83 3.47 5.79
C MET A 154 -3.59 2.37 5.06
N PHE A 155 -2.92 1.32 4.65
CA PHE A 155 -3.53 0.17 3.96
C PHE A 155 -2.80 -1.12 4.34
N GLY A 156 -3.54 -2.23 4.41
CA GLY A 156 -2.93 -3.55 4.56
C GLY A 156 -2.33 -4.04 3.25
N ASP A 157 -1.14 -4.65 3.29
CA ASP A 157 -0.48 -5.20 2.11
C ASP A 157 -1.10 -6.52 1.65
N HIS A 158 -1.46 -7.40 2.60
CA HIS A 158 -2.23 -8.62 2.35
C HIS A 158 -2.82 -9.20 3.65
N SER A 159 -3.77 -10.12 3.52
CA SER A 159 -4.27 -10.92 4.65
C SER A 159 -3.14 -11.76 5.29
N PRO A 160 -3.11 -11.91 6.62
CA PRO A 160 -2.12 -12.76 7.28
C PRO A 160 -2.32 -14.22 6.88
N LYS A 161 -1.24 -15.01 6.87
CA LYS A 161 -1.38 -16.47 6.84
C LYS A 161 -1.65 -16.99 8.25
N LEU A 162 -2.85 -17.52 8.45
CA LEU A 162 -3.28 -18.19 9.67
C LEU A 162 -3.48 -19.70 9.40
N PRO A 163 -3.73 -20.54 10.42
CA PRO A 163 -4.03 -21.94 10.19
C PRO A 163 -5.24 -22.12 9.27
N ASP A 164 -5.15 -23.00 8.26
CA ASP A 164 -6.22 -23.20 7.26
C ASP A 164 -7.59 -23.53 7.90
N ALA A 165 -7.58 -24.26 9.01
CA ALA A 165 -8.78 -24.60 9.76
C ALA A 165 -9.43 -23.35 10.41
N PHE A 166 -8.62 -22.39 10.86
CA PHE A 166 -9.11 -21.10 11.36
C PHE A 166 -9.66 -20.25 10.22
N GLU A 167 -8.95 -20.16 9.09
CA GLU A 167 -9.40 -19.44 7.88
C GLU A 167 -10.73 -20.01 7.35
N THR A 168 -10.89 -21.34 7.34
CA THR A 168 -12.15 -22.00 6.96
C THR A 168 -13.26 -21.72 7.97
N TRP A 169 -12.95 -21.76 9.27
CA TRP A 169 -13.93 -21.51 10.32
C TRP A 169 -14.48 -20.07 10.27
N ILE A 170 -13.60 -19.07 10.11
CA ILE A 170 -14.02 -17.66 10.06
C ILE A 170 -14.79 -17.33 8.77
N ALA A 171 -14.47 -18.01 7.67
CA ALA A 171 -15.19 -17.86 6.40
C ALA A 171 -16.52 -18.63 6.35
N GLY A 172 -16.73 -19.60 7.24
CA GLY A 172 -17.95 -20.41 7.33
C GLY A 172 -18.02 -21.60 6.39
N ASP A 173 -17.15 -21.67 5.38
CA ASP A 173 -16.96 -22.82 4.48
C ASP A 173 -15.54 -22.82 3.92
N ALA A 174 -15.14 -23.91 3.27
CA ALA A 174 -13.89 -23.98 2.55
C ALA A 174 -13.89 -22.99 1.37
N TYR A 175 -12.76 -22.33 1.13
CA TYR A 175 -12.60 -21.25 0.14
C TYR A 175 -13.25 -21.53 -1.22
N GLN A 176 -13.07 -22.74 -1.76
CA GLN A 176 -13.60 -23.13 -3.07
C GLN A 176 -15.14 -23.23 -3.14
N ASN A 177 -15.80 -23.33 -1.99
CA ASN A 177 -17.27 -23.40 -1.88
C ASN A 177 -17.91 -22.02 -1.72
N LEU A 178 -17.10 -20.99 -1.43
CA LEU A 178 -17.57 -19.62 -1.24
C LEU A 178 -18.01 -18.99 -2.57
N SER A 179 -18.92 -18.01 -2.47
CA SER A 179 -19.27 -17.15 -3.60
C SER A 179 -18.04 -16.39 -4.12
N VAL A 180 -18.07 -15.90 -5.36
CA VAL A 180 -16.98 -15.07 -5.90
C VAL A 180 -16.73 -13.87 -4.99
N GLU A 181 -17.79 -13.17 -4.58
CA GLU A 181 -17.70 -12.02 -3.67
C GLU A 181 -17.03 -12.38 -2.33
N ASP A 182 -17.34 -13.55 -1.74
CA ASP A 182 -16.72 -13.98 -0.50
C ASP A 182 -15.26 -14.43 -0.68
N GLN A 183 -14.91 -14.98 -1.84
CA GLN A 183 -13.52 -15.29 -2.17
C GLN A 183 -12.69 -14.01 -2.31
N GLU A 184 -13.26 -12.96 -2.91
CA GLU A 184 -12.59 -11.66 -3.08
C GLU A 184 -12.24 -10.99 -1.73
N LYS A 185 -13.04 -11.24 -0.68
CA LYS A 185 -12.74 -10.75 0.69
C LYS A 185 -11.43 -11.29 1.25
N PHE A 186 -10.90 -12.43 0.78
CA PHE A 186 -9.58 -12.92 1.19
C PHE A 186 -8.43 -12.05 0.68
N TYR A 187 -8.66 -11.30 -0.40
CA TYR A 187 -7.71 -10.39 -1.05
C TYR A 187 -7.97 -8.92 -0.70
N GLY A 188 -9.12 -8.62 -0.08
CA GLY A 188 -9.44 -7.31 0.46
C GLY A 188 -8.75 -7.04 1.80
N THR A 189 -8.06 -5.91 1.90
CA THR A 189 -7.49 -5.41 3.16
C THR A 189 -8.09 -4.06 3.51
N PRO A 190 -8.17 -3.69 4.80
CA PRO A 190 -8.66 -2.38 5.19
C PRO A 190 -7.67 -1.29 4.77
N PHE A 191 -8.21 -0.12 4.43
CA PHE A 191 -7.44 1.10 4.29
C PHE A 191 -8.22 2.29 4.86
N PHE A 192 -7.50 3.37 5.17
CA PHE A 192 -8.10 4.66 5.43
C PHE A 192 -7.19 5.78 4.92
N ILE A 193 -7.81 6.92 4.60
CA ILE A 193 -7.13 8.18 4.35
C ILE A 193 -7.59 9.14 5.45
N TRP A 194 -6.64 9.64 6.21
CA TRP A 194 -6.86 10.61 7.27
C TRP A 194 -6.14 11.92 6.95
N THR A 195 -6.76 13.05 7.27
CA THR A 195 -6.16 14.38 7.10
C THR A 195 -6.31 15.21 8.37
N ASN A 196 -5.34 16.09 8.65
CA ASN A 196 -5.47 17.08 9.73
C ASN A 196 -6.29 18.32 9.32
N TYR A 197 -6.71 18.38 8.05
CA TYR A 197 -7.63 19.38 7.52
C TYR A 197 -8.96 18.74 7.10
N SER A 198 -9.99 19.57 6.92
CA SER A 198 -11.32 19.09 6.53
C SER A 198 -11.32 18.53 5.11
N MET A 199 -11.84 17.31 4.96
CA MET A 199 -12.08 16.64 3.68
C MET A 199 -13.42 15.91 3.74
N LYS A 200 -14.06 15.69 2.58
CA LYS A 200 -15.25 14.86 2.50
C LYS A 200 -14.91 13.42 2.91
N SER A 201 -15.60 12.88 3.90
CA SER A 201 -15.45 11.48 4.30
C SER A 201 -16.30 10.56 3.42
N GLU A 202 -15.74 9.40 3.10
CA GLU A 202 -16.42 8.31 2.41
C GLU A 202 -16.18 6.99 3.16
N SER A 203 -17.02 6.00 2.93
CA SER A 203 -16.95 4.69 3.61
C SER A 203 -17.43 3.60 2.68
N ASN A 204 -16.99 2.36 2.93
CA ASN A 204 -17.28 1.21 2.07
C ASN A 204 -16.78 1.38 0.63
N VAL A 205 -15.62 2.02 0.47
CA VAL A 205 -14.96 2.20 -0.82
C VAL A 205 -14.14 0.94 -1.12
N TRP A 206 -14.36 0.35 -2.29
CA TRP A 206 -13.45 -0.65 -2.86
C TRP A 206 -12.47 0.04 -3.80
N ILE A 207 -11.19 -0.21 -3.61
CA ILE A 207 -10.12 0.32 -4.44
C ILE A 207 -8.96 -0.69 -4.47
N SER A 208 -8.43 -1.00 -5.64
CA SER A 208 -7.18 -1.76 -5.75
C SER A 208 -5.97 -0.85 -5.60
N THR A 209 -4.85 -1.40 -5.12
CA THR A 209 -3.65 -0.64 -4.75
C THR A 209 -3.01 0.10 -5.92
N ASN A 210 -3.25 -0.34 -7.16
CA ASN A 210 -2.78 0.35 -8.37
C ASN A 210 -3.46 1.71 -8.60
N TYR A 211 -4.65 1.95 -8.03
CA TYR A 211 -5.33 3.24 -8.09
C TYR A 211 -5.06 4.12 -6.87
N LEU A 212 -4.64 3.54 -5.74
CA LEU A 212 -4.61 4.22 -4.45
C LEU A 212 -3.73 5.47 -4.45
N SER A 213 -2.59 5.45 -5.14
CA SER A 213 -1.72 6.63 -5.25
C SER A 213 -2.36 7.75 -6.07
N SER A 214 -2.97 7.43 -7.21
CA SER A 214 -3.65 8.41 -8.06
C SER A 214 -4.88 8.99 -7.37
N TYR A 215 -5.64 8.14 -6.67
CA TYR A 215 -6.78 8.57 -5.85
C TYR A 215 -6.34 9.47 -4.70
N ALA A 216 -5.28 9.12 -3.98
CA ALA A 216 -4.76 9.98 -2.93
C ALA A 216 -4.30 11.34 -3.47
N LEU A 217 -3.57 11.37 -4.59
CA LEU A 217 -3.16 12.61 -5.25
C LEU A 217 -4.36 13.47 -5.67
N SER A 218 -5.44 12.87 -6.19
CA SER A 218 -6.63 13.62 -6.62
C SER A 218 -7.44 14.23 -5.47
N LEU A 219 -7.25 13.71 -4.24
CA LEU A 219 -7.78 14.31 -3.02
C LEU A 219 -6.93 15.50 -2.53
N THR A 220 -5.79 15.77 -3.18
CA THR A 220 -4.95 16.93 -2.92
C THR A 220 -5.19 18.03 -3.97
N GLY A 221 -4.49 19.16 -3.83
CA GLY A 221 -4.40 20.19 -4.88
C GLY A 221 -3.20 20.03 -5.81
N LEU A 222 -2.51 18.90 -5.76
CA LEU A 222 -1.34 18.61 -6.59
C LEU A 222 -1.76 18.32 -8.04
N GLU A 223 -0.84 18.59 -8.95
CA GLU A 223 -1.02 18.27 -10.36
C GLU A 223 -0.92 16.75 -10.58
N LEU A 224 -1.76 16.26 -11.50
CA LEU A 224 -1.84 14.86 -11.89
C LEU A 224 -1.16 14.68 -13.24
N THR A 225 -0.50 13.54 -13.46
CA THR A 225 -0.07 13.16 -14.82
C THR A 225 -1.27 12.68 -15.64
N PRO A 226 -1.19 12.70 -16.98
CA PRO A 226 -2.22 12.08 -17.82
C PRO A 226 -2.47 10.60 -17.46
N TYR A 227 -1.44 9.86 -17.04
CA TYR A 227 -1.59 8.49 -16.55
C TYR A 227 -2.35 8.42 -15.22
N ASN A 228 -2.15 9.38 -14.30
CA ASN A 228 -2.97 9.44 -13.08
C ASN A 228 -4.44 9.67 -13.41
N GLU A 229 -4.75 10.57 -14.35
CA GLU A 229 -6.12 10.82 -14.81
C GLU A 229 -6.74 9.57 -15.45
N TYR A 230 -5.99 8.88 -16.33
CA TYR A 230 -6.41 7.59 -16.91
C TYR A 230 -6.75 6.55 -15.84
N LEU A 231 -5.90 6.42 -14.80
CA LEU A 231 -6.15 5.48 -13.69
C LEU A 231 -7.41 5.84 -12.89
N LEU A 232 -7.72 7.12 -12.74
CA LEU A 232 -8.94 7.57 -12.06
C LEU A 232 -10.19 7.27 -12.90
N ASP A 233 -10.12 7.50 -14.21
CA ASP A 233 -11.20 7.17 -15.14
C ASP A 233 -11.46 5.65 -15.19
N LEU A 234 -10.39 4.85 -15.25
CA LEU A 234 -10.47 3.40 -15.23
C LEU A 234 -11.09 2.90 -13.92
N ARG A 235 -10.73 3.48 -12.77
CA ARG A 235 -11.30 3.12 -11.47
C ARG A 235 -12.81 3.30 -11.43
N GLU A 236 -13.39 4.29 -12.11
CA GLU A 236 -14.85 4.46 -12.16
C GLU A 236 -15.55 3.33 -12.95
N LYS A 237 -14.82 2.63 -13.83
CA LYS A 237 -15.31 1.46 -14.57
C LYS A 237 -15.05 0.16 -13.83
N MET A 238 -13.84 0.05 -13.27
CA MET A 238 -13.31 -1.12 -12.60
C MET A 238 -12.69 -0.71 -11.25
N PRO A 239 -13.49 -0.52 -10.19
CA PRO A 239 -12.97 0.06 -8.94
C PRO A 239 -11.90 -0.78 -8.25
N ALA A 240 -11.96 -2.10 -8.42
CA ALA A 240 -10.99 -3.03 -7.85
C ALA A 240 -10.73 -4.19 -8.80
N LEU A 241 -9.48 -4.65 -8.85
CA LEU A 241 -9.08 -5.84 -9.58
C LEU A 241 -7.92 -6.54 -8.88
N ASN A 242 -7.79 -7.85 -9.12
CA ASN A 242 -6.63 -8.65 -8.75
C ASN A 242 -6.51 -9.86 -9.69
N HIS A 243 -5.65 -10.83 -9.36
CA HIS A 243 -5.43 -12.01 -10.18
C HIS A 243 -6.66 -12.95 -10.38
N LEU A 244 -7.70 -12.87 -9.55
CA LEU A 244 -8.93 -13.65 -9.70
C LEU A 244 -9.89 -13.02 -10.70
N GLY A 245 -10.00 -11.70 -10.65
CA GLY A 245 -11.07 -10.98 -11.30
C GLY A 245 -11.11 -9.50 -10.96
N PHE A 246 -12.26 -8.90 -11.20
CA PHE A 246 -12.50 -7.48 -11.03
C PHE A 246 -13.92 -7.19 -10.54
N LEU A 247 -14.06 -6.03 -9.89
CA LEU A 247 -15.33 -5.41 -9.53
C LEU A 247 -15.75 -4.49 -10.68
N ALA A 248 -16.90 -4.74 -11.28
CA ALA A 248 -17.47 -3.87 -12.32
C ALA A 248 -18.19 -2.67 -11.70
N SER A 249 -18.43 -1.63 -12.52
CA SER A 249 -19.13 -0.40 -12.11
C SER A 249 -20.57 -0.60 -11.62
N ASP A 250 -21.20 -1.73 -11.94
CA ASP A 250 -22.53 -2.10 -11.46
C ASP A 250 -22.51 -2.79 -10.07
N GLY A 251 -21.32 -3.03 -9.52
CA GLY A 251 -21.11 -3.70 -8.23
C GLY A 251 -20.94 -5.22 -8.31
N THR A 252 -20.92 -5.81 -9.52
CA THR A 252 -20.74 -7.25 -9.72
C THR A 252 -19.27 -7.64 -9.74
N TRP A 253 -18.91 -8.72 -9.05
CA TRP A 253 -17.60 -9.34 -9.16
C TRP A 253 -17.58 -10.38 -10.29
N TYR A 254 -16.65 -10.23 -11.23
CA TYR A 254 -16.41 -11.16 -12.33
C TYR A 254 -15.02 -11.78 -12.21
N ARG A 255 -14.89 -13.06 -12.52
CA ARG A 255 -13.58 -13.67 -12.78
C ARG A 255 -13.13 -13.33 -14.20
N TRP A 256 -11.81 -13.31 -14.42
CA TRP A 256 -11.24 -13.09 -15.75
C TRP A 256 -11.69 -14.10 -16.82
N ASN A 257 -12.12 -15.29 -16.41
CA ASN A 257 -12.56 -16.36 -17.30
C ASN A 257 -14.08 -16.57 -17.32
N ASP A 258 -14.86 -15.69 -16.70
CA ASP A 258 -16.31 -15.77 -16.73
C ASP A 258 -16.83 -15.41 -18.13
N SER A 259 -17.70 -16.26 -18.70
CA SER A 259 -18.28 -16.01 -20.03
C SER A 259 -19.22 -14.82 -20.08
N ASP A 260 -19.70 -14.39 -18.92
CA ASP A 260 -20.71 -13.34 -18.77
C ASP A 260 -20.07 -11.99 -18.37
N ALA A 261 -18.74 -11.93 -18.26
CA ALA A 261 -18.00 -10.68 -18.04
C ALA A 261 -18.19 -9.74 -19.26
N PRO A 262 -18.51 -8.45 -19.04
CA PRO A 262 -18.70 -7.51 -20.16
C PRO A 262 -17.44 -7.35 -21.01
N GLU A 263 -17.58 -7.49 -22.34
CA GLU A 263 -16.46 -7.35 -23.28
C GLU A 263 -15.76 -5.98 -23.18
N GLU A 264 -16.52 -4.93 -22.85
CA GLU A 264 -16.00 -3.58 -22.64
C GLU A 264 -15.05 -3.49 -21.43
N ASP A 265 -15.38 -4.17 -20.32
CA ASP A 265 -14.52 -4.20 -19.12
C ASP A 265 -13.21 -4.94 -19.38
N LEU A 266 -13.26 -6.03 -20.16
CA LEU A 266 -12.08 -6.77 -20.59
C LEU A 266 -11.19 -5.94 -21.52
N GLU A 267 -11.77 -5.10 -22.37
CA GLU A 267 -11.02 -4.20 -23.23
C GLU A 267 -10.36 -3.06 -22.44
N TYR A 268 -11.03 -2.53 -21.40
CA TYR A 268 -10.42 -1.57 -20.49
C TYR A 268 -9.19 -2.14 -19.77
N GLU A 269 -9.26 -3.38 -19.28
CA GLU A 269 -8.13 -4.04 -18.65
C GLU A 269 -6.99 -4.27 -19.66
N ARG A 270 -7.31 -4.70 -20.87
CA ARG A 270 -6.30 -4.90 -21.92
C ARG A 270 -5.56 -3.61 -22.29
N GLN A 271 -6.27 -2.48 -22.33
CA GLN A 271 -5.65 -1.17 -22.53
C GLN A 271 -4.71 -0.82 -21.38
N TYR A 272 -5.14 -1.13 -20.15
CA TYR A 272 -4.30 -0.93 -18.98
C TYR A 272 -3.03 -1.81 -19.01
N GLU A 273 -3.14 -3.09 -19.38
CA GLU A 273 -1.97 -3.97 -19.58
C GLU A 273 -1.00 -3.41 -20.64
N CYS A 274 -1.52 -2.86 -21.74
CA CYS A 274 -0.71 -2.22 -22.77
C CYS A 274 0.08 -1.04 -22.20
N LEU A 275 -0.55 -0.19 -21.38
CA LEU A 275 0.10 0.95 -20.75
C LEU A 275 1.15 0.50 -19.72
N GLN A 276 0.86 -0.50 -18.90
CA GLN A 276 1.83 -1.08 -17.97
C GLN A 276 3.04 -1.66 -18.72
N TYR A 277 2.80 -2.35 -19.85
CA TYR A 277 3.87 -2.90 -20.68
C TYR A 277 4.75 -1.79 -21.30
N ASN A 278 4.13 -0.70 -21.77
CA ASN A 278 4.85 0.46 -22.31
C ASN A 278 5.63 1.22 -21.23
N GLU A 279 5.07 1.33 -20.02
CA GLU A 279 5.74 1.94 -18.87
C GLU A 279 6.97 1.12 -18.43
N LEU A 280 6.81 -0.20 -18.30
CA LEU A 280 7.79 -1.07 -17.65
C LEU A 280 8.81 -1.72 -18.60
N ILE A 281 8.40 -2.04 -19.83
CA ILE A 281 9.17 -2.93 -20.73
C ILE A 281 9.48 -2.25 -22.06
N ASP A 282 8.47 -1.94 -22.87
CA ASP A 282 8.66 -1.45 -24.23
C ASP A 282 8.64 0.06 -24.28
N LYS A 283 9.83 0.62 -24.10
CA LYS A 283 10.08 2.07 -24.13
C LYS A 283 10.23 2.61 -25.55
N LYS A 284 10.17 1.78 -26.58
CA LYS A 284 10.35 2.23 -27.96
C LYS A 284 9.12 3.05 -28.36
N ASP A 285 9.34 4.27 -28.83
CA ASP A 285 8.28 5.20 -29.23
C ASP A 285 7.26 5.52 -28.10
N ARG A 286 7.68 5.39 -26.82
CA ARG A 286 6.87 5.76 -25.66
C ARG A 286 6.68 7.27 -25.58
N ASP A 287 5.45 7.69 -25.33
CA ASP A 287 5.15 9.08 -25.00
C ASP A 287 5.38 9.32 -23.49
N ASP A 288 6.56 9.83 -23.15
CA ASP A 288 6.95 10.13 -21.77
C ASP A 288 6.11 11.24 -21.13
N SER A 289 5.49 12.11 -21.93
CA SER A 289 4.60 13.16 -21.43
C SER A 289 3.33 12.58 -20.80
N PHE A 290 2.98 11.33 -21.12
CA PHE A 290 1.84 10.65 -20.51
C PHE A 290 2.09 10.29 -19.03
N PHE A 291 3.35 10.13 -18.63
CA PHE A 291 3.75 9.66 -17.30
C PHE A 291 4.38 10.75 -16.42
N THR A 292 4.45 11.99 -16.90
CA THR A 292 5.10 13.13 -16.25
C THR A 292 4.17 14.34 -16.16
N ILE A 293 4.44 15.26 -15.24
CA ILE A 293 3.69 16.52 -15.12
C ILE A 293 4.28 17.57 -16.07
N SER A 294 5.60 17.73 -16.04
CA SER A 294 6.34 18.44 -17.06
C SER A 294 6.63 17.46 -18.20
N GLY A 295 6.16 17.72 -19.42
CA GLY A 295 6.39 16.88 -20.61
C GLY A 295 7.86 16.71 -21.03
N GLU A 296 8.82 16.91 -20.13
CA GLU A 296 10.23 16.61 -20.27
C GLU A 296 10.68 15.84 -19.03
N LYS A 297 11.17 14.60 -19.23
CA LYS A 297 12.29 14.11 -18.45
C LYS A 297 13.44 13.82 -19.41
N ASP A 298 14.56 14.47 -19.12
CA ASP A 298 15.81 14.46 -19.89
C ASP A 298 16.15 13.08 -20.45
N GLU A 299 16.50 13.06 -21.73
CA GLU A 299 17.17 11.94 -22.39
C GLU A 299 18.51 11.67 -21.69
N GLU A 300 18.57 10.65 -20.82
CA GLU A 300 19.81 9.93 -20.49
C GLU A 300 19.74 8.45 -20.88
#